data_AF-A0AAW9SRD1-F1
#
_entry.id   AF-A0AAW9SRD1-F1
#
_cell.length_a   1.000
_cell.length_b   1.000
_cell.length_c   1.000
_cell.angle_alpha   90.00
_cell.angle_beta   90.00
_cell.angle_gamma   90.00
#
_symmetry.space_group_name_H-M   'P 1'
#
loop_
_entity.id
_entity.type
_entity.pdbx_description
1 polymer ?
#
loop_
_entity_poly.entity_id
_entity_poly.type
_entity_poly.pdbx_seq_one_letter_code
_entity_poly.pdbx_strand_id
1 'polypeptide(L)'
;MTKLHRDLSSHPRTGRPETSWKESVDGPPNSETSCAPVNRVSLQEVSRERFADLLRVAFPARSDAATARAAAAFLDVSDRAVLNWLRGETSAPFDAVFAIGCRVGVFQLMEVMTRGESRGSVLGRIVSGARRVFAR
;
A
#
# COMPACT_ATOMS: atom_id res chain seq x y z
N MET A 1 -57.73 51.94 -1.99
CA MET A 1 -57.15 52.70 -0.87
C MET A 1 -56.79 51.68 0.21
N THR A 2 -55.56 51.39 0.65
CA THR A 2 -54.30 52.15 0.65
C THR A 2 -53.17 51.19 1.11
N LYS A 3 -52.00 51.27 0.45
CA LYS A 3 -50.59 50.96 0.87
C LYS A 3 -50.28 49.76 1.77
N LEU A 4 -49.45 48.81 1.31
CA LEU A 4 -47.97 48.80 1.42
C LEU A 4 -47.44 48.77 2.87
N HIS A 5 -47.09 47.58 3.37
CA HIS A 5 -45.81 47.35 4.06
C HIS A 5 -45.51 45.85 4.07
N ARG A 6 -44.47 45.48 3.32
CA ARG A 6 -43.87 44.14 3.31
C ARG A 6 -42.75 44.20 4.33
N ASP A 7 -43.02 43.80 5.56
CA ASP A 7 -41.98 43.71 6.60
C ASP A 7 -41.07 42.51 6.31
N LEU A 8 -39.91 42.84 5.77
CA LEU A 8 -38.68 42.08 5.86
C LEU A 8 -38.07 42.35 7.23
N SER A 9 -38.24 41.44 8.19
CA SER A 9 -37.38 41.42 9.37
C SER A 9 -37.20 40.00 9.92
N SER A 10 -35.98 39.50 9.69
CA SER A 10 -35.16 38.74 10.65
C SER A 10 -35.81 37.52 11.33
N HIS A 11 -35.70 36.36 10.70
CA HIS A 11 -35.62 35.11 11.46
C HIS A 11 -34.23 35.01 12.10
N PRO A 12 -34.11 34.85 13.43
CA PRO A 12 -32.86 34.47 14.04
C PRO A 12 -32.51 33.04 13.61
N ARG A 13 -31.37 32.86 12.93
CA ARG A 13 -30.80 31.54 12.64
C ARG A 13 -30.35 30.92 13.96
N THR A 14 -31.24 30.19 14.61
CA THR A 14 -30.91 29.36 15.78
C THR A 14 -30.13 28.13 15.34
N GLY A 15 -28.93 27.97 15.91
CA GLY A 15 -28.36 26.66 16.23
C GLY A 15 -27.58 25.94 15.13
N ARG A 16 -26.46 26.51 14.68
CA ARG A 16 -25.35 25.68 14.21
C ARG A 16 -24.48 25.39 15.44
N PRO A 17 -24.28 24.14 15.88
CA PRO A 17 -23.20 23.87 16.81
C PRO A 17 -21.90 24.07 16.04
N GLU A 18 -21.31 25.25 16.18
CA GLU A 18 -19.89 25.43 15.94
C GLU A 18 -19.20 24.48 16.91
N THR A 19 -18.68 23.36 16.40
CA THR A 19 -17.68 22.59 17.13
C THR A 19 -16.45 23.48 17.25
N SER A 20 -16.46 24.29 18.32
CA SER A 20 -15.31 24.99 18.86
C SER A 20 -14.32 23.93 19.33
N TRP A 21 -13.53 23.43 18.38
CA TRP A 21 -12.29 22.77 18.71
C TRP A 21 -11.37 23.86 19.21
N LYS A 22 -11.36 24.08 20.53
CA LYS A 22 -10.25 24.75 21.18
C LYS A 22 -9.02 23.90 20.88
N GLU A 23 -8.21 24.40 19.98
CA GLU A 23 -6.88 23.91 19.68
C GLU A 23 -6.03 24.06 20.95
N SER A 24 -6.06 23.04 21.80
CA SER A 24 -5.10 22.89 22.89
C SER A 24 -3.76 22.53 22.26
N VAL A 25 -2.99 23.57 21.92
CA VAL A 25 -1.59 23.47 21.52
C VAL A 25 -0.75 23.15 22.75
N ASP A 26 -0.76 21.88 23.16
CA ASP A 26 0.19 21.30 24.12
C ASP A 26 0.52 19.86 23.70
N GLY A 27 0.82 19.67 22.41
CA GLY A 27 1.47 18.47 21.89
C GLY A 27 2.99 18.65 21.94
N PRO A 28 3.78 17.62 22.27
CA PRO A 28 5.25 17.73 22.31
C PRO A 28 5.78 18.22 20.95
N PRO A 29 6.87 19.02 20.94
CA PRO A 29 7.35 19.68 19.74
C PRO A 29 7.68 18.61 18.69
N ASN A 30 7.08 18.75 17.51
CA ASN A 30 7.42 18.10 16.25
C ASN A 30 8.41 16.95 16.40
N SER A 31 7.88 15.76 16.72
CA SER A 31 8.54 14.55 16.27
C SER A 31 8.40 14.54 14.76
N GLU A 32 9.31 15.26 14.10
CA GLU A 32 9.70 14.95 12.73
C GLU A 32 9.90 13.44 12.73
N THR A 33 8.88 12.72 12.24
CA THR A 33 9.05 11.34 11.86
C THR A 33 9.97 11.46 10.67
N SER A 34 11.27 11.54 10.96
CA SER A 34 12.33 11.47 10.00
C SER A 34 12.15 10.11 9.36
N CYS A 35 11.35 10.10 8.30
CA CYS A 35 11.19 8.97 7.42
C CYS A 35 12.55 8.85 6.76
N ALA A 36 13.45 8.14 7.43
CA ALA A 36 14.78 7.89 6.94
C ALA A 36 14.67 7.49 5.46
N PRO A 37 15.52 8.06 4.60
CA PRO A 37 15.41 7.85 3.17
C PRO A 37 15.40 6.35 2.89
N VAL A 38 14.31 5.86 2.29
CA VAL A 38 14.15 4.45 1.97
C VAL A 38 15.27 4.05 1.02
N ASN A 39 16.06 3.04 1.39
CA ASN A 39 17.03 2.46 0.49
C ASN A 39 16.29 1.75 -0.65
N ARG A 40 16.33 2.38 -1.83
CA ARG A 40 15.60 1.94 -3.02
C ARG A 40 16.05 0.58 -3.53
N VAL A 41 17.33 0.24 -3.39
CA VAL A 41 17.88 -1.05 -3.81
C VAL A 41 17.30 -2.16 -2.94
N SER A 42 17.36 -2.00 -1.61
CA SER A 42 16.75 -2.97 -0.69
C SER A 42 15.23 -3.05 -0.85
N LEU A 43 14.57 -1.94 -1.20
CA LEU A 43 13.13 -1.95 -1.45
C LEU A 43 12.77 -2.77 -2.70
N GLN A 44 13.58 -2.70 -3.76
CA GLN A 44 13.36 -3.49 -4.97
C GLN A 44 13.58 -4.98 -4.74
N GLU A 45 14.58 -5.36 -3.94
CA GLU A 45 14.78 -6.77 -3.56
C GLU A 45 13.60 -7.30 -2.76
N VAL A 46 13.16 -6.55 -1.73
CA VAL A 46 11.99 -6.92 -0.92
C VAL A 46 10.73 -6.98 -1.78
N SER A 47 10.51 -6.04 -2.69
CA SER A 47 9.31 -6.04 -3.53
C SER A 47 9.27 -7.24 -4.48
N ARG A 48 10.40 -7.63 -5.07
CA ARG A 48 10.51 -8.83 -5.91
C ARG A 48 10.26 -10.11 -5.10
N GLU A 49 10.87 -10.22 -3.93
CA GLU A 49 10.64 -11.37 -3.03
C GLU A 49 9.14 -11.50 -2.69
N ARG A 50 8.51 -10.39 -2.31
CA ARG A 50 7.08 -10.36 -1.95
C ARG A 50 6.16 -10.65 -3.14
N PHE A 51 6.51 -10.15 -4.32
CA PHE A 51 5.72 -10.43 -5.51
C PHE A 51 5.82 -11.90 -5.94
N ALA A 52 7.00 -12.52 -5.81
CA ALA A 52 7.17 -13.95 -6.05
C ALA A 52 6.30 -14.79 -5.09
N ASP A 53 6.26 -14.44 -3.80
CA ASP A 53 5.37 -15.09 -2.84
C ASP A 53 3.90 -14.92 -3.22
N LEU A 54 3.51 -13.70 -3.61
CA LEU A 54 2.15 -13.38 -4.01
C LEU A 54 1.72 -14.21 -5.23
N LEU A 55 2.60 -14.42 -6.22
CA LEU A 55 2.34 -15.29 -7.37
C LEU A 55 2.09 -16.75 -6.95
N ARG A 56 2.88 -17.28 -6.01
CA ARG A 56 2.70 -18.65 -5.50
C ARG A 56 1.40 -18.81 -4.71
N VAL A 57 0.97 -17.77 -4.01
CA VAL A 57 -0.33 -17.72 -3.33
C VAL A 57 -1.49 -17.62 -4.33
N ALA A 58 -1.38 -16.76 -5.34
CA ALA A 58 -2.41 -16.54 -6.36
C ALA A 58 -2.63 -17.75 -7.28
N PHE A 59 -1.57 -18.54 -7.50
CA PHE A 59 -1.56 -19.74 -8.33
C PHE A 59 -0.81 -20.89 -7.63
N PRO A 60 -1.46 -21.55 -6.65
CA PRO A 60 -0.85 -22.65 -5.94
C PRO A 60 -0.53 -23.82 -6.88
N ALA A 61 0.75 -24.18 -6.96
CA ALA A 61 1.21 -25.29 -7.78
C ALA A 61 2.44 -25.95 -7.16
N ARG A 62 2.78 -27.17 -7.63
CA ARG A 62 3.93 -27.93 -7.13
C ARG A 62 5.29 -27.45 -7.66
N SER A 63 5.31 -26.55 -8.63
CA SER A 63 6.53 -26.01 -9.22
C SER A 63 6.33 -24.60 -9.75
N ASP A 64 7.39 -23.80 -9.72
CA ASP A 64 7.40 -22.44 -10.27
C ASP A 64 7.06 -22.43 -11.76
N ALA A 65 7.38 -23.50 -12.51
CA ALA A 65 6.99 -23.64 -13.91
C ALA A 65 5.47 -23.77 -14.10
N ALA A 66 4.78 -24.45 -13.18
CA ALA A 66 3.32 -24.56 -13.21
C ALA A 66 2.66 -23.25 -12.75
N THR A 67 3.20 -22.59 -11.72
CA THR A 67 2.76 -21.24 -11.30
C THR A 67 2.93 -20.25 -12.44
N ALA A 68 4.07 -20.26 -13.14
CA ALA A 68 4.36 -19.37 -14.24
C ALA A 68 3.35 -19.51 -15.38
N ARG A 69 3.04 -20.74 -15.82
CA ARG A 69 2.04 -20.98 -16.87
C ARG A 69 0.66 -20.43 -16.52
N ALA A 70 0.20 -20.67 -15.29
CA ALA A 70 -1.12 -20.22 -14.86
C ALA A 70 -1.21 -18.69 -14.75
N ALA A 71 -0.18 -18.07 -14.19
CA ALA A 71 -0.09 -16.61 -14.07
C ALA A 71 0.10 -15.92 -15.43
N ALA A 72 0.91 -16.49 -16.32
CA ALA A 72 1.13 -16.00 -17.67
C ALA A 72 -0.17 -15.95 -18.47
N ALA A 73 -0.97 -17.02 -18.42
CA ALA A 73 -2.29 -17.06 -19.04
C ALA A 73 -3.26 -16.03 -18.45
N PHE A 74 -3.20 -15.77 -17.15
CA PHE A 74 -4.06 -14.77 -16.49
C PHE A 74 -3.65 -13.33 -16.83
N LEU A 75 -2.35 -13.07 -16.96
CA LEU A 75 -1.79 -11.73 -17.17
C LEU A 75 -1.55 -11.39 -18.64
N ASP A 76 -1.78 -12.34 -19.56
CA ASP A 76 -1.47 -12.22 -20.99
C ASP A 76 0.00 -11.83 -21.25
N VAL A 77 0.92 -12.54 -20.59
CA VAL A 77 2.38 -12.36 -20.73
C VAL A 77 3.06 -13.70 -20.98
N SER A 78 4.34 -13.69 -21.37
CA SER A 78 5.09 -14.95 -21.53
C SER A 78 5.40 -15.64 -20.19
N ASP A 79 5.41 -16.98 -20.19
CA ASP A 79 5.88 -17.80 -19.06
C ASP A 79 7.27 -17.37 -18.56
N ARG A 80 8.16 -16.99 -19.49
CA ARG A 80 9.52 -16.53 -19.19
C ARG A 80 9.50 -15.28 -18.33
N ALA A 81 8.63 -14.32 -18.64
CA ALA A 81 8.52 -13.10 -17.83
C ALA A 81 8.12 -13.44 -16.39
N VAL A 82 7.14 -14.33 -16.21
CA VAL A 82 6.71 -14.74 -14.87
C VAL A 82 7.79 -15.53 -14.14
N LEU A 83 8.51 -16.42 -14.83
CA LEU A 83 9.65 -17.14 -14.25
C LEU A 83 10.74 -16.18 -13.76
N ASN A 84 11.04 -15.13 -14.52
CA ASN A 84 12.01 -14.13 -14.12
C ASN A 84 11.53 -13.35 -12.87
N TRP A 85 10.23 -13.09 -12.73
CA TRP A 85 9.65 -12.49 -11.53
C TRP A 85 9.71 -13.44 -10.32
N LEU A 86 9.37 -14.72 -10.51
CA LEU A 86 9.43 -15.75 -9.46
C LEU A 86 10.86 -15.98 -8.92
N ARG A 87 11.87 -15.78 -9.79
CA ARG A 87 13.29 -15.84 -9.44
C ARG A 87 13.85 -14.51 -8.90
N GLY A 88 13.07 -13.43 -8.97
CA GLY A 88 13.52 -12.10 -8.58
C GLY A 88 14.57 -11.48 -9.52
N GLU A 89 14.73 -12.01 -10.73
CA GLU A 89 15.67 -11.49 -11.74
C GLU A 89 15.22 -10.13 -12.26
N THR A 90 13.90 -9.97 -12.46
CA THR A 90 13.28 -8.73 -12.94
C THR A 90 12.12 -8.31 -12.04
N SER A 91 11.81 -7.01 -12.04
CA SER A 91 10.60 -6.50 -11.39
C SER A 91 9.41 -6.66 -12.32
N ALA A 92 8.25 -7.00 -11.76
CA ALA A 92 7.00 -6.98 -12.50
C ALA A 92 6.53 -5.54 -12.76
N PRO A 93 5.86 -5.27 -13.89
CA PRO A 93 5.20 -3.99 -14.12
C PRO A 93 4.07 -3.81 -13.10
N PHE A 94 3.74 -2.55 -12.80
CA PHE A 94 2.71 -2.21 -11.81
C PHE A 94 1.36 -2.87 -12.12
N ASP A 95 0.96 -2.91 -13.39
CA ASP A 95 -0.33 -3.50 -13.79
C ASP A 95 -0.43 -4.99 -13.46
N ALA A 96 0.67 -5.73 -13.58
CA ALA A 96 0.73 -7.13 -13.17
C ALA A 96 0.62 -7.25 -11.63
N VAL A 97 1.31 -6.39 -10.88
CA VAL A 97 1.22 -6.35 -9.42
C VAL A 97 -0.22 -6.05 -8.97
N PHE A 98 -0.85 -5.07 -9.61
CA PHE A 98 -2.22 -4.67 -9.32
C PHE A 98 -3.21 -5.79 -9.64
N ALA A 99 -3.13 -6.40 -10.83
CA ALA A 99 -4.02 -7.49 -11.23
C ALA A 99 -3.92 -8.71 -10.29
N ILE A 100 -2.70 -9.09 -9.89
CA ILE A 100 -2.49 -10.17 -8.93
C ILE A 100 -3.02 -9.78 -7.54
N GLY A 101 -2.80 -8.54 -7.11
CA GLY A 101 -3.36 -8.01 -5.87
C GLY A 101 -4.89 -8.09 -5.83
N CYS A 102 -5.56 -7.72 -6.94
CA CYS A 102 -7.01 -7.85 -7.08
C CYS A 102 -7.48 -9.31 -7.06
N ARG A 103 -6.73 -10.23 -7.69
CA ARG A 103 -7.04 -11.67 -7.69
C ARG A 103 -6.99 -12.29 -6.29
N VAL A 104 -5.99 -11.90 -5.50
CA VAL A 104 -5.72 -12.43 -4.15
C VAL A 104 -6.60 -11.76 -3.09
N GLY A 105 -6.98 -10.50 -3.31
CA GLY A 105 -7.75 -9.70 -2.37
C GLY A 105 -6.87 -9.02 -1.31
N VAL A 106 -7.37 -7.90 -0.77
CA VAL A 106 -6.57 -6.98 0.06
C VAL A 106 -6.01 -7.62 1.32
N PHE A 107 -6.75 -8.50 2.00
CA PHE A 107 -6.29 -9.10 3.26
C PHE A 107 -5.11 -10.05 3.04
N GLN A 108 -5.22 -10.93 2.05
CA GLN A 108 -4.15 -11.89 1.75
C GLN A 108 -2.95 -11.20 1.08
N LEU A 109 -3.18 -10.16 0.26
CA LEU A 109 -2.11 -9.29 -0.21
C LEU A 109 -1.34 -8.66 0.96
N MET A 110 -2.05 -8.09 1.95
CA MET A 110 -1.41 -7.49 3.12
C MET A 110 -0.67 -8.52 3.96
N GLU A 111 -1.21 -9.73 4.11
CA GLU A 111 -0.52 -10.83 4.79
C GLU A 111 0.80 -11.17 4.09
N VAL A 112 0.81 -11.30 2.76
CA VAL A 112 2.05 -11.55 2.01
C VAL A 112 3.04 -10.39 2.17
N MET A 113 2.58 -9.16 1.96
CA MET A 113 3.43 -7.95 2.01
C MET A 113 4.06 -7.76 3.40
N THR A 114 3.31 -8.04 4.46
CA THR A 114 3.76 -7.87 5.83
C THR A 114 4.39 -9.12 6.43
N ARG A 115 4.12 -10.32 5.90
CA ARG A 115 4.47 -11.62 6.52
C ARG A 115 4.05 -11.72 8.00
N GLY A 116 2.94 -11.07 8.38
CA GLY A 116 2.49 -10.99 9.77
C GLY A 116 3.36 -10.09 10.67
N GLU A 117 4.35 -9.39 10.11
CA GLU A 117 5.14 -8.40 10.85
C GLU A 117 4.31 -7.14 11.09
N SER A 118 4.50 -6.51 12.26
CA SER A 118 3.86 -5.22 12.55
C SER A 118 4.35 -4.15 11.56
N ARG A 119 3.54 -3.12 11.30
CA ARG A 119 3.92 -1.97 10.46
C ARG A 119 5.30 -1.39 10.83
N GLY A 120 5.59 -1.28 12.13
CA GLY A 120 6.88 -0.80 12.63
C GLY A 120 8.05 -1.73 12.29
N SER A 121 7.83 -3.04 12.30
CA SER A 121 8.84 -4.05 11.94
C SER A 121 9.15 -4.05 10.44
N VAL A 122 8.11 -3.97 9.59
CA VAL A 122 8.28 -3.88 8.12
C VAL A 122 9.00 -2.59 7.73
N LEU A 123 8.58 -1.44 8.26
CA LEU A 123 9.25 -0.15 8.02
C LEU A 123 10.68 -0.15 8.58
N GLY A 124 10.88 -0.75 9.76
CA GLY A 124 12.19 -0.96 10.34
C GLY A 124 13.13 -1.72 9.42
N ARG A 125 12.67 -2.75 8.69
CA ARG A 125 13.46 -3.51 7.71
C ARG A 125 13.72 -2.73 6.42
N ILE A 126 12.73 -1.99 5.93
CA ILE A 126 12.87 -1.14 4.73
C ILE A 126 13.90 -0.03 4.99
N VAL A 127 13.88 0.56 6.19
CA VAL A 127 14.85 1.55 6.64
C VAL A 127 16.21 0.91 6.96
N SER A 128 16.22 -0.28 7.57
CA SER A 128 17.44 -1.02 7.95
C SER A 128 18.00 -1.92 6.85
N GLY A 129 17.50 -1.81 5.61
CA GLY A 129 17.91 -2.61 4.45
C GLY A 129 19.41 -2.56 4.10
N ALA A 130 20.22 -1.82 4.85
CA ALA A 130 21.67 -1.72 4.70
C ALA A 130 22.50 -2.86 5.35
N ARG A 131 21.96 -3.72 6.23
CA ARG A 131 22.81 -4.65 7.02
C ARG A 131 22.85 -6.12 6.59
N ARG A 132 22.05 -6.57 5.62
CA ARG A 132 22.06 -8.00 5.19
C ARG A 132 22.79 -8.31 3.88
N VAL A 133 23.19 -7.29 3.11
CA VAL A 133 23.93 -7.51 1.85
C VAL A 133 25.44 -7.74 2.08
N PHE A 134 25.97 -7.51 3.29
CA PHE A 134 27.40 -7.68 3.62
C PHE A 134 27.72 -8.82 4.61
N ALA A 135 26.80 -9.76 4.82
CA ALA A 135 27.03 -10.92 5.68
C ALA A 135 27.05 -12.26 4.91
N ARG A 136 27.50 -12.22 3.65
CA ARG A 136 27.88 -13.39 2.86
C ARG A 136 29.24 -13.16 2.23
#